data_AF-A0A149VR69-F1
#
_entry.id   AF-A0A149VR69-F1
#
_cell.length_a   1.000
_cell.length_b   1.000
_cell.length_c   1.000
_cell.angle_alpha   90.00
_cell.angle_beta   90.00
_cell.angle_gamma   90.00
#
_symmetry.space_group_name_H-M   'P 1'
#
loop_
_entity.id
_entity.type
_entity.pdbx_description
1 polymer ?
#
loop_
_entity_poly.entity_id
_entity_poly.type
_entity_poly.pdbx_seq_one_letter_code
_entity_poly.pdbx_strand_id
1 'polypeptide(L)'
;MKYLITLFLIAQAALTARGALAQAIYGPTGYYLGYSQTAPSGVTNVYNATGQNVQSFQTDNGQTSFYSPQGAYQGTSTTPVYGAPNTSINTPRQAPQAPSAKGW
;
A
#
# COMPACT_ATOMS: atom_id res chain seq x y z
N MET A 1 -19.10 -19.49 -29.61
CA MET A 1 -18.46 -18.18 -29.89
C MET A 1 -18.67 -17.15 -28.78
N LYS A 2 -19.91 -16.85 -28.35
CA LYS A 2 -20.19 -15.85 -27.29
C LYS A 2 -19.40 -16.09 -25.99
N TYR A 3 -19.37 -17.32 -25.49
CA TYR A 3 -18.65 -17.68 -24.25
C TYR A 3 -17.13 -17.60 -24.36
N LEU A 4 -16.56 -17.85 -25.56
CA LEU A 4 -15.11 -17.72 -25.80
C LEU A 4 -14.67 -16.25 -25.77
N ILE A 5 -15.49 -15.35 -26.32
CA ILE A 5 -15.23 -13.91 -26.26
C ILE A 5 -15.32 -13.40 -24.82
N THR A 6 -16.32 -13.86 -24.06
CA THR A 6 -16.44 -13.51 -22.63
C THR A 6 -15.24 -14.00 -21.81
N LEU A 7 -14.78 -15.23 -22.04
CA LEU A 7 -13.60 -15.79 -21.37
C LEU A 7 -12.33 -15.00 -21.72
N PHE A 8 -12.15 -14.62 -22.98
CA PHE A 8 -11.02 -13.82 -23.45
C PHE A 8 -11.01 -12.42 -22.80
N LEU A 9 -12.17 -11.76 -22.68
CA LEU A 9 -12.30 -10.47 -22.03
C LEU A 9 -12.00 -10.53 -20.52
N ILE A 10 -12.46 -11.58 -19.83
CA ILE A 10 -12.17 -11.80 -18.40
C ILE A 10 -10.68 -12.06 -18.19
N ALA A 11 -10.06 -12.89 -19.04
CA ALA A 11 -8.62 -13.16 -18.96
C ALA A 11 -7.80 -11.88 -19.20
N GLN A 12 -8.20 -11.04 -20.15
CA GLN A 12 -7.53 -9.78 -20.44
C GLN A 12 -7.65 -8.79 -19.27
N ALA A 13 -8.83 -8.70 -18.63
CA ALA A 13 -9.04 -7.88 -17.43
C ALA A 13 -8.23 -8.38 -16.21
N ALA A 14 -8.11 -9.70 -16.04
CA ALA A 14 -7.28 -10.28 -14.98
C ALA A 14 -5.78 -10.03 -15.19
N LEU A 15 -5.31 -10.05 -16.46
CA LEU A 15 -3.91 -9.77 -16.79
C LEU A 15 -3.54 -8.27 -16.67
N THR A 16 -4.48 -7.36 -16.94
CA THR A 16 -4.25 -5.91 -16.79
C THR A 16 -4.39 -5.43 -15.35
N ALA A 17 -4.92 -6.25 -14.44
CA ALA A 17 -4.99 -5.99 -13.00
C ALA A 17 -3.62 -6.09 -12.29
N ARG A 18 -2.52 -5.70 -12.96
CA ARG A 18 -1.27 -5.30 -12.29
C ARG A 18 -1.52 -3.96 -11.58
N GLY A 19 -2.36 -4.01 -10.56
CA GLY A 19 -2.77 -2.85 -9.79
C GLY A 19 -1.59 -2.24 -9.08
N ALA A 20 -1.59 -0.91 -8.99
CA ALA A 20 -0.76 -0.25 -7.99
C ALA A 20 -1.08 -0.89 -6.63
N LEU A 21 -0.08 -1.46 -5.99
CA LEU A 21 -0.21 -2.00 -4.65
C LEU A 21 -0.01 -0.87 -3.65
N ALA A 22 -0.84 -0.86 -2.61
CA ALA A 22 -0.74 0.12 -1.53
C ALA A 22 -0.75 -0.60 -0.19
N GLN A 23 0.06 -0.12 0.74
CA GLN A 23 0.18 -0.69 2.08
C GLN A 23 0.11 0.42 3.11
N ALA A 24 -0.81 0.29 4.08
CA ALA A 24 -0.89 1.19 5.21
C ALA A 24 0.33 1.04 6.13
N ILE A 25 0.79 2.16 6.68
CA ILE A 25 1.91 2.26 7.62
C ILE A 25 1.32 2.68 8.96
N TYR A 26 1.64 1.88 9.99
CA TYR A 26 1.26 2.16 11.38
C TYR A 26 2.51 2.32 12.23
N GLY A 27 2.44 3.19 13.21
CA GLY A 27 3.51 3.35 14.19
C GLY A 27 3.52 2.22 15.22
N PRO A 28 4.51 2.19 16.14
CA PRO A 28 4.69 1.11 17.11
C PRO A 28 3.48 0.87 18.02
N THR A 29 2.70 1.90 18.30
CA THR A 29 1.48 1.82 19.13
C THR A 29 0.20 1.63 18.31
N GLY A 30 0.31 1.36 17.01
CA GLY A 30 -0.82 1.09 16.12
C GLY A 30 -1.56 2.31 15.58
N TYR A 31 -1.03 3.52 15.78
CA TYR A 31 -1.57 4.74 15.18
C TYR A 31 -1.23 4.82 13.69
N TYR A 32 -2.17 5.33 12.90
CA TYR A 32 -1.99 5.47 11.45
C TYR A 32 -0.97 6.57 11.13
N LEU A 33 0.06 6.22 10.36
CA LEU A 33 1.12 7.13 9.93
C LEU A 33 0.96 7.57 8.47
N GLY A 34 0.30 6.75 7.65
CA GLY A 34 0.18 6.97 6.21
C GLY A 34 0.15 5.67 5.42
N TYR A 35 0.59 5.72 4.18
CA TYR A 35 0.64 4.55 3.30
C TYR A 35 1.79 4.64 2.31
N SER A 36 2.31 3.49 1.87
CA SER A 36 3.13 3.38 0.68
C SER A 36 2.29 2.92 -0.51
N GLN A 37 2.65 3.35 -1.71
CA GLN A 37 2.02 2.93 -2.95
C GLN A 37 3.10 2.68 -4.00
N THR A 38 3.14 1.49 -4.57
CA THR A 38 4.03 1.16 -5.68
C THR A 38 3.26 1.25 -6.99
N ALA A 39 3.72 2.13 -7.87
CA ALA A 39 3.17 2.28 -9.21
C ALA A 39 3.61 1.11 -10.11
N PRO A 40 2.90 0.83 -11.22
CA PRO A 40 3.33 -0.18 -12.20
C PRO A 40 4.74 0.05 -12.78
N SER A 41 5.28 1.27 -12.68
CA SER A 41 6.66 1.59 -13.05
C SER A 41 7.72 1.05 -12.08
N GLY A 42 7.32 0.49 -10.93
CA GLY A 42 8.22 0.02 -9.88
C GLY A 42 8.63 1.10 -8.87
N VAL A 43 8.24 2.35 -9.08
CA VAL A 43 8.47 3.44 -8.11
C VAL A 43 7.48 3.31 -6.95
N THR A 44 8.01 3.30 -5.73
CA THR A 44 7.24 3.31 -4.49
C THR A 44 7.23 4.71 -3.90
N ASN A 45 6.03 5.25 -3.69
CA ASN A 45 5.79 6.55 -3.07
C ASN A 45 5.27 6.35 -1.65
N VAL A 46 5.76 7.13 -0.70
CA VAL A 46 5.32 7.14 0.69
C VAL A 46 4.53 8.41 0.95
N TYR A 47 3.33 8.26 1.48
CA TYR A 47 2.43 9.34 1.81
C TYR A 47 2.19 9.36 3.32
N ASN A 48 2.15 10.55 3.91
CA ASN A 48 1.75 10.71 5.32
C ASN A 48 0.23 10.56 5.50
N ALA A 49 -0.24 10.64 6.75
CA ALA A 49 -1.65 10.49 7.09
C ALA A 49 -2.58 11.52 6.42
N THR A 50 -2.05 12.67 5.97
CA THR A 50 -2.81 13.70 5.24
C THR A 50 -2.76 13.53 3.71
N GLY A 51 -2.09 12.48 3.21
CA GLY A 51 -1.96 12.20 1.78
C GLY A 51 -0.86 13.00 1.06
N GLN A 52 0.03 13.67 1.79
CA GLN A 52 1.18 14.35 1.20
C GLN A 52 2.30 13.34 0.97
N ASN A 53 2.92 13.36 -0.21
CA ASN A 53 4.10 12.55 -0.47
C ASN A 53 5.27 13.08 0.38
N VAL A 54 5.92 12.16 1.10
CA VAL A 54 7.06 12.47 1.97
C VAL A 54 8.35 11.81 1.50
N GLN A 55 8.26 10.83 0.61
CA GLN A 55 9.41 10.13 0.04
C GLN A 55 9.00 9.34 -1.20
N SER A 56 9.96 9.11 -2.10
CA SER A 56 9.84 8.14 -3.18
C SER A 56 11.12 7.31 -3.28
N PHE A 57 10.98 6.05 -3.67
CA PHE A 57 12.13 5.19 -3.94
C PHE A 57 11.84 4.16 -5.02
N GLN A 58 12.90 3.70 -5.68
CA GLN A 58 12.82 2.63 -6.67
C GLN A 58 13.96 1.66 -6.42
N THR A 59 13.63 0.37 -6.35
CA THR A 59 14.62 -0.69 -6.23
C THR A 59 14.82 -1.34 -7.60
N ASP A 60 16.04 -1.31 -8.10
CA ASP A 60 16.46 -1.92 -9.35
C ASP A 60 17.77 -2.69 -9.12
N ASN A 61 17.84 -3.94 -9.59
CA ASN A 61 19.02 -4.80 -9.49
C ASN A 61 19.69 -4.84 -8.08
N GLY A 62 18.88 -4.82 -7.01
CA GLY A 62 19.36 -4.86 -5.62
C GLY A 62 19.85 -3.50 -5.07
N GLN A 63 19.80 -2.43 -5.86
CA GLN A 63 20.08 -1.07 -5.41
C GLN A 63 18.78 -0.28 -5.33
N THR A 64 18.56 0.43 -4.23
CA THR A 64 17.41 1.31 -4.03
C THR A 64 17.85 2.76 -4.16
N SER A 65 17.24 3.48 -5.09
CA SER A 65 17.41 4.93 -5.28
C SER A 65 16.32 5.69 -4.54
N PHE A 66 16.68 6.72 -3.80
CA PHE A 66 15.76 7.57 -3.04
C PHE A 66 15.60 8.94 -3.69
N TYR A 67 14.40 9.48 -3.62
CA TYR A 67 14.05 10.77 -4.17
C TYR A 67 13.20 11.54 -3.15
N SER A 68 13.41 12.85 -3.12
CA SER A 68 12.52 13.79 -2.43
C SER A 68 11.12 13.76 -3.04
N PRO A 69 10.10 14.31 -2.33
CA PRO A 69 8.77 14.47 -2.89
C PRO A 69 8.71 15.29 -4.18
N GLN A 70 9.67 16.19 -4.39
CA GLN A 70 9.82 16.99 -5.61
C GLN A 70 10.58 16.25 -6.72
N GLY A 71 10.97 14.99 -6.49
CA GLY A 71 11.68 14.15 -7.46
C GLY A 71 13.20 14.33 -7.51
N ALA A 72 13.78 15.20 -6.68
CA ALA A 72 15.24 15.34 -6.60
C ALA A 72 15.87 14.09 -5.98
N TYR A 73 16.90 13.54 -6.62
CA TYR A 73 17.66 12.38 -6.13
C TYR A 73 18.34 12.69 -4.78
N GLN A 74 18.24 11.78 -3.83
CA GLN A 74 18.76 11.92 -2.46
C GLN A 74 19.82 10.87 -2.10
N GLY A 75 20.07 9.89 -2.97
CA GLY A 75 21.10 8.88 -2.77
C GLY A 75 20.62 7.47 -3.13
N THR A 76 21.48 6.49 -2.87
CA THR A 76 21.15 5.07 -3.06
C THR A 76 21.61 4.22 -1.88
N SER A 77 21.00 3.05 -1.74
CA SER A 77 21.42 2.01 -0.81
C SER A 77 21.33 0.64 -1.46
N THR A 78 22.29 -0.25 -1.18
CA THR A 78 22.23 -1.68 -1.53
C THR A 78 21.70 -2.55 -0.38
N THR A 79 21.41 -1.94 0.77
CA THR A 79 20.76 -2.64 1.89
C THR A 79 19.28 -2.82 1.56
N PRO A 80 18.67 -3.99 1.85
CA PRO A 80 17.25 -4.18 1.62
C PRO A 80 16.41 -3.12 2.35
N VAL A 81 15.54 -2.43 1.61
CA VAL A 81 14.57 -1.51 2.20
C VAL A 81 13.40 -2.34 2.69
N TYR A 82 13.40 -2.64 3.99
CA TYR A 82 12.27 -3.31 4.64
C TYR A 82 11.14 -2.31 4.88
N GLY A 83 10.20 -2.23 3.95
CA GLY A 83 8.84 -1.80 4.28
C GLY A 83 8.20 -2.94 5.07
N ALA A 84 8.22 -2.87 6.42
CA ALA A 84 7.71 -3.94 7.26
C ALA A 84 6.29 -4.34 6.77
N PRO A 85 6.04 -5.60 6.36
CA PRO A 85 4.69 -6.04 6.06
C PRO A 85 3.88 -5.87 7.32
N ASN A 86 2.76 -5.15 7.23
CA ASN A 86 1.90 -4.95 8.37
C ASN A 86 1.24 -6.29 8.72
N THR A 87 1.82 -7.04 9.66
CA THR A 87 1.28 -8.32 10.14
C THR A 87 0.17 -8.14 11.18
N SER A 88 -0.27 -6.91 11.47
CA SER A 88 -1.50 -6.70 12.22
C SER A 88 -2.71 -6.95 11.30
N ILE A 89 -3.07 -8.23 11.13
CA ILE A 89 -4.46 -8.59 10.90
C ILE A 89 -5.22 -7.89 12.03
N ASN A 90 -5.94 -6.81 11.69
CA ASN A 90 -6.95 -6.26 12.58
C ASN A 90 -7.89 -7.42 12.88
N THR A 91 -7.79 -8.00 14.08
CA THR A 91 -8.96 -8.66 14.65
C THR A 91 -10.11 -7.64 14.54
N PRO A 92 -11.29 -8.04 14.05
CA PRO A 92 -12.37 -7.09 13.87
C PRO A 92 -12.56 -6.33 15.18
N ARG A 93 -12.51 -4.98 15.13
CA ARG A 93 -12.90 -4.17 16.29
C ARG A 93 -14.24 -4.72 16.76
N GLN A 94 -14.33 -5.16 18.02
CA GLN A 94 -15.62 -5.43 18.63
C GLN A 94 -16.48 -4.18 18.41
N ALA A 95 -17.62 -4.35 17.75
CA ALA A 95 -18.59 -3.28 17.66
C ALA A 95 -18.90 -2.80 19.09
N PRO A 96 -19.03 -1.48 19.34
CA PRO A 96 -19.48 -0.99 20.63
C PRO A 96 -20.75 -1.74 21.02
N GLN A 97 -20.73 -2.50 22.11
CA GLN A 97 -21.95 -3.10 22.61
C GLN A 97 -22.87 -1.96 23.02
N ALA A 98 -24.05 -1.88 22.40
CA ALA A 98 -25.06 -0.91 22.78
C ALA A 98 -25.33 -1.05 24.29
N PRO A 99 -25.45 0.05 25.05
CA PRO A 99 -25.82 -0.04 26.45
C PRO A 99 -27.13 -0.81 26.58
N SER A 100 -27.14 -1.86 27.40
CA SER A 100 -28.39 -2.50 27.81
C SER A 100 -29.20 -1.47 28.59
N ALA A 101 -30.24 -0.93 27.97
CA ALA A 101 -31.25 -0.16 28.68
C ALA A 101 -31.98 -1.15 29.61
N LYS A 102 -31.67 -1.08 30.91
CA LYS A 102 -32.47 -1.77 31.93
C LYS A 102 -33.89 -1.20 31.80
N GLY A 103 -34.82 -2.07 31.43
CA GLY A 103 -36.23 -1.74 31.25
C GLY A 103 -36.81 -1.02 32.47
N TRP A 104 -37.82 -0.19 32.19
CA TRP A 104 -38.59 0.59 33.15
C TRP A 104 -39.16 -0.29 34.28
#